data_AF-A0AAD7UV35-F1
#
_entry.id   AF-A0AAD7UV35-F1
#
_cell.length_a   1.000
_cell.length_b   1.000
_cell.length_c   1.000
_cell.angle_alpha   90.00
_cell.angle_beta   90.00
_cell.angle_gamma   90.00
#
_symmetry.space_group_name_H-M   'P 1'
#
loop_
_entity.id
_entity.type
_entity.pdbx_description
1 polymer ?
#
loop_
_entity_poly.entity_id
_entity_poly.type
_entity_poly.pdbx_seq_one_letter_code
_entity_poly.pdbx_strand_id
1 'polypeptide(L)'
;MSRLLLCPLRGRAQSISSPFTRGIHTGEALSAIDARLSNLKAYELKDVAIQCGISTSGRKNEVCDRIRHRFASAMNSIARHDTFEADQLVPTSVVSLDLGYRNLAHVHLRHDNTILAWDRIDLDIPEEASSFHPSVSAPFVRRYIQSSLEPLLFCKKDDVGAVLVEQQRYREAGAAAVLETTIRVNCVEAMLWYALYDMVDRHDSLQTIPLVAIQRQAVDRVWAPEWEKFITLSLAMSKRSKTYQKKQACSRLVEHWLRENQVVTCRDTQIKDGFFQQGKKDDLSDCLLQAMTWYQWRRFMVDYIRDTLSIP
;
A
#
# COMPACT_ATOMS: atom_id res chain seq x y z
N MET A 1 -9.85 11.06 23.99
CA MET A 1 -9.42 12.39 23.55
C MET A 1 -8.47 12.23 22.36
N SER A 2 -9.01 11.84 21.20
CA SER A 2 -8.23 11.54 20.01
C SER A 2 -8.56 12.57 18.93
N ARG A 3 -7.72 13.61 18.81
CA ARG A 3 -7.76 14.51 17.66
C ARG A 3 -6.94 13.86 16.54
N LEU A 4 -7.56 12.91 15.83
CA LEU A 4 -7.18 12.64 14.44
C LEU A 4 -7.79 13.80 13.62
N LEU A 5 -7.11 14.95 13.69
CA LEU A 5 -7.35 16.03 12.76
C LEU A 5 -6.83 15.55 11.42
N LEU A 6 -7.77 15.21 10.53
CA LEU A 6 -7.58 15.35 9.10
C LEU A 6 -6.93 16.71 8.88
N CYS A 7 -5.62 16.72 8.58
CA CYS A 7 -4.93 17.93 8.20
C CYS A 7 -5.61 18.42 6.90
N PRO A 8 -6.15 19.64 6.85
CA PRO A 8 -6.83 20.12 5.67
C PRO A 8 -5.79 20.27 4.55
N LEU A 9 -5.94 19.47 3.50
CA LEU A 9 -5.22 19.62 2.23
C LEU A 9 -5.61 20.97 1.60
N ARG A 10 -4.95 22.05 2.03
CA ARG A 10 -4.92 23.34 1.33
C ARG A 10 -3.52 23.92 1.42
N GLY A 11 -2.72 23.59 0.43
CA GLY A 11 -1.49 24.30 0.08
C GLY A 11 -1.42 24.38 -1.44
N ARG A 12 -1.51 25.60 -1.97
CA ARG A 12 -1.16 25.90 -3.37
C ARG A 12 0.19 25.24 -3.68
N ALA A 13 0.27 24.51 -4.80
CA ALA A 13 1.53 24.11 -5.39
C ALA A 13 2.31 25.38 -5.76
N GLN A 14 3.17 25.83 -4.85
CA GLN A 14 4.31 26.68 -5.21
C GLN A 14 5.45 25.73 -5.51
N SER A 15 6.02 25.84 -6.70
CA SER A 15 7.27 25.17 -7.06
C SER A 15 8.37 25.73 -6.15
N ILE A 16 8.61 25.07 -5.03
CA ILE A 16 9.76 25.34 -4.18
C ILE A 16 10.94 24.66 -4.87
N SER A 17 11.78 25.44 -5.54
CA SER A 17 13.17 25.05 -5.71
C SER A 17 13.77 24.89 -4.30
N SER A 18 13.87 23.64 -3.84
CA SER A 18 14.34 23.33 -2.49
C SER A 18 15.76 23.87 -2.28
N PRO A 19 16.01 24.68 -1.25
CA PRO A 19 17.36 25.09 -0.87
C PRO A 19 18.07 23.84 -0.32
N PHE A 20 19.15 23.41 -0.97
CA PHE A 20 20.09 22.35 -0.55
C PHE A 20 19.69 21.65 0.76
N THR A 21 18.75 20.70 0.69
CA THR A 21 18.53 19.81 1.83
C THR A 21 19.82 19.03 2.03
N ARG A 22 20.31 19.06 3.26
CA ARG A 22 21.59 18.47 3.64
C ARG A 22 21.36 16.98 3.80
N GLY A 23 22.05 16.18 2.98
CA GLY A 23 21.99 14.73 3.07
C GLY A 23 22.20 14.23 4.49
N ILE A 24 21.30 13.35 4.94
CA ILE A 24 21.29 12.76 6.27
C ILE A 24 22.05 11.45 6.22
N HIS A 25 23.02 11.26 7.12
CA HIS A 25 23.74 9.99 7.23
C HIS A 25 22.83 8.90 7.83
N THR A 26 22.69 7.76 7.15
CA THR A 26 21.78 6.67 7.54
C THR A 26 22.07 6.15 8.93
N GLY A 27 23.35 5.98 9.28
CA GLY A 27 23.79 5.53 10.60
C GLY A 27 23.43 6.51 11.71
N GLU A 28 23.57 7.82 11.46
CA GLU A 28 23.24 8.85 12.46
C GLU A 28 21.73 8.91 12.70
N ALA A 29 20.94 8.87 11.63
CA ALA A 29 19.48 8.82 11.71
C ALA A 29 19.01 7.58 12.49
N LEU A 30 19.57 6.40 12.20
CA LEU A 30 19.22 5.15 12.88
C LEU A 30 19.60 5.18 14.37
N SER A 31 20.76 5.73 14.72
CA SER A 31 21.17 5.87 16.12
C SER A 31 20.26 6.83 16.89
N ALA A 32 19.87 7.95 16.27
CA ALA A 32 18.96 8.92 16.88
C ALA A 32 17.54 8.33 17.06
N ILE A 33 17.05 7.57 16.06
CA ILE A 33 15.78 6.84 16.15
C ILE A 33 15.81 5.84 17.31
N ASP A 34 16.87 5.04 17.45
CA ASP A 34 16.99 4.08 18.57
C ASP A 34 16.93 4.77 19.93
N ALA A 35 17.68 5.87 20.08
CA ALA A 35 17.69 6.66 21.31
C ALA A 35 16.31 7.25 21.62
N ARG A 36 15.54 7.65 20.60
CA ARG A 36 14.16 8.10 20.79
C ARG A 36 13.25 6.94 21.20
N LEU A 37 13.32 5.81 20.50
CA LEU A 37 12.48 4.63 20.77
C LEU A 37 12.70 4.04 22.16
N SER A 38 13.93 4.03 22.68
CA SER A 38 14.22 3.49 24.02
C SER A 38 13.46 4.23 25.12
N ASN A 39 13.24 5.54 24.93
CA ASN A 39 12.56 6.43 25.89
C ASN A 39 11.04 6.37 25.81
N LEU A 40 10.46 5.80 24.75
CA LEU A 40 9.01 5.72 24.58
C LEU A 40 8.38 4.67 25.51
N LYS A 41 7.16 4.97 25.98
CA LYS A 41 6.28 4.03 26.68
C LYS A 41 5.72 3.01 25.68
N ALA A 42 5.22 1.89 26.20
CA ALA A 42 4.71 0.81 25.35
C ALA A 42 3.57 1.24 24.43
N TYR A 43 2.66 2.12 24.86
CA TYR A 43 1.57 2.60 23.99
C TYR A 43 2.08 3.54 22.89
N GLU A 44 3.12 4.34 23.17
CA GLU A 44 3.75 5.26 22.21
C GLU A 44 4.49 4.47 21.13
N LEU A 45 5.19 3.39 21.51
CA LEU A 45 5.81 2.47 20.55
C LEU A 45 4.77 1.79 19.67
N LYS A 46 3.62 1.40 20.23
CA LYS A 46 2.53 0.84 19.43
C LYS A 46 1.97 1.87 18.46
N ASP A 47 1.87 3.13 18.86
CA ASP A 47 1.45 4.21 17.97
C ASP A 47 2.43 4.40 16.80
N VAL A 48 3.74 4.51 17.07
CA VAL A 48 4.77 4.58 16.03
C VAL A 48 4.71 3.36 15.10
N ALA A 49 4.57 2.15 15.66
CA ALA A 49 4.44 0.93 14.86
C ALA A 49 3.19 0.95 13.96
N ILE A 50 2.04 1.45 14.45
CA ILE A 50 0.82 1.62 13.66
C ILE A 50 1.07 2.60 12.50
N GLN A 51 1.68 3.75 12.80
CA GLN A 51 1.94 4.79 11.81
C GLN A 51 3.06 4.42 10.82
N CYS A 52 3.84 3.38 11.10
CA CYS A 52 4.80 2.77 10.17
C CYS A 52 4.26 1.55 9.40
N GLY A 53 3.00 1.14 9.66
CA GLY A 53 2.37 -0.01 9.01
C GLY A 53 2.90 -1.37 9.45
N ILE A 54 3.45 -1.48 10.66
CA ILE A 54 4.06 -2.71 11.17
C ILE A 54 3.30 -3.29 12.37
N SER A 55 3.55 -4.57 12.68
CA SER A 55 2.88 -5.26 13.79
C SER A 55 3.23 -4.68 15.16
N THR A 56 2.23 -4.60 16.03
CA THR A 56 2.33 -4.13 17.43
C THR A 56 2.44 -5.26 18.45
N SER A 57 2.39 -6.53 18.01
CA SER A 57 2.41 -7.70 18.89
C SER A 57 3.80 -8.02 19.43
N GLY A 58 3.89 -8.50 20.67
CA GLY A 58 5.17 -8.94 21.25
C GLY A 58 5.71 -7.99 22.31
N ARG A 59 6.97 -8.21 22.69
CA ARG A 59 7.66 -7.46 23.76
C ARG A 59 8.10 -6.08 23.28
N LYS A 60 8.42 -5.18 24.23
CA LYS A 60 8.82 -3.79 23.93
C LYS A 60 10.01 -3.72 22.96
N ASN A 61 11.06 -4.51 23.23
CA ASN A 61 12.25 -4.59 22.39
C ASN A 61 11.93 -5.11 20.99
N GLU A 62 11.10 -6.14 20.85
CA GLU A 62 10.70 -6.69 19.55
C GLU A 62 9.94 -5.65 18.70
N VAL A 63 9.12 -4.79 19.34
CA VAL A 63 8.45 -3.68 18.64
C VAL A 63 9.47 -2.62 18.22
N CYS A 64 10.42 -2.25 19.08
CA CYS A 64 11.51 -1.33 18.74
C CYS A 64 12.33 -1.85 17.55
N ASP A 65 12.73 -3.11 17.58
CA ASP A 65 13.53 -3.74 16.52
C ASP A 65 12.80 -3.71 15.18
N ARG A 66 11.48 -3.97 15.17
CA ARG A 66 10.66 -3.87 13.96
C ARG A 66 10.54 -2.42 13.46
N ILE A 67 10.37 -1.44 14.35
CA ILE A 67 10.35 -0.02 13.97
C ILE A 67 11.70 0.35 13.35
N ARG A 68 12.82 0.04 14.04
CA ARG A 68 14.18 0.29 13.56
C ARG A 68 14.41 -0.33 12.18
N HIS A 69 14.06 -1.61 12.01
CA HIS A 69 14.21 -2.30 10.73
C HIS A 69 13.40 -1.64 9.62
N ARG A 70 12.17 -1.18 9.91
CA ARG A 70 11.32 -0.48 8.95
C ARG A 70 11.97 0.83 8.48
N PHE A 71 12.53 1.61 9.40
CA PHE A 71 13.30 2.82 9.07
C PHE A 71 14.56 2.49 8.27
N ALA A 72 15.36 1.50 8.70
CA ALA A 72 16.58 1.10 8.02
C ALA A 72 16.31 0.68 6.56
N SER A 73 15.34 -0.21 6.34
CA SER A 73 14.94 -0.66 5.00
C SER A 73 14.50 0.50 4.11
N ALA A 74 13.73 1.43 4.67
CA ALA A 74 13.24 2.61 3.96
C ALA A 74 14.33 3.61 3.56
N MET A 75 15.32 3.83 4.41
CA MET A 75 16.44 4.72 4.13
C MET A 75 17.41 4.07 3.15
N ASN A 76 17.73 2.79 3.35
CA ASN A 76 18.66 2.06 2.49
C ASN A 76 18.14 1.91 1.05
N SER A 77 16.82 1.92 0.82
CA SER A 77 16.27 1.85 -0.53
C SER A 77 16.48 3.12 -1.36
N ILE A 78 16.82 4.25 -0.71
CA ILE A 78 17.05 5.54 -1.38
C ILE A 78 18.45 6.11 -1.16
N ALA A 79 19.20 5.56 -0.20
CA ALA A 79 20.50 6.07 0.19
C ALA A 79 21.54 5.92 -0.93
N ARG A 80 22.40 6.93 -1.04
CA ARG A 80 23.61 6.92 -1.89
C ARG A 80 24.80 7.23 -1.00
N HIS A 81 25.79 6.34 -0.99
CA HIS A 81 26.98 6.48 -0.14
C HIS A 81 26.61 6.78 1.33
N ASP A 82 25.71 5.97 1.91
CA ASP A 82 25.22 6.11 3.29
C ASP A 82 24.52 7.44 3.62
N THR A 83 24.14 8.22 2.61
CA THR A 83 23.39 9.47 2.78
C THR A 83 22.06 9.44 2.02
N PHE A 84 21.02 10.06 2.57
CA PHE A 84 19.71 10.16 1.94
C PHE A 84 19.05 11.51 2.24
N GLU A 85 18.08 11.89 1.41
CA GLU A 85 17.20 13.03 1.68
C GLU A 85 15.87 12.50 2.23
N ALA A 86 15.40 13.03 3.37
CA ALA A 86 14.18 12.53 4.00
C ALA A 86 12.97 12.58 3.07
N ASP A 87 12.80 13.66 2.30
CA ASP A 87 11.68 13.81 1.38
C ASP A 87 11.65 12.75 0.26
N GLN A 88 12.79 12.17 -0.10
CA GLN A 88 12.86 11.08 -1.08
C GLN A 88 12.27 9.77 -0.54
N LEU A 89 11.98 9.67 0.77
CA LEU A 89 11.23 8.54 1.31
C LEU A 89 9.80 8.52 0.76
N VAL A 90 9.25 9.64 0.28
CA VAL A 90 7.96 9.70 -0.40
C VAL A 90 8.23 9.71 -1.92
N PRO A 91 8.12 8.56 -2.61
CA PRO A 91 8.38 8.49 -4.04
C PRO A 91 7.32 9.27 -4.84
N THR A 92 7.63 9.58 -6.10
CA THR A 92 6.71 10.29 -7.00
C THR A 92 5.41 9.52 -7.20
N SER A 93 5.50 8.22 -7.49
CA SER A 93 4.36 7.34 -7.70
C SER A 93 4.62 5.93 -7.14
N VAL A 94 3.55 5.17 -6.91
CA VAL A 94 3.58 3.76 -6.52
C VAL A 94 2.56 2.96 -7.32
N VAL A 95 2.83 1.67 -7.53
CA VAL A 95 1.83 0.73 -8.02
C VAL A 95 1.38 -0.15 -6.87
N SER A 96 0.08 -0.28 -6.65
CA SER A 96 -0.51 -1.06 -5.55
C SER A 96 -1.45 -2.11 -6.09
N LEU A 97 -1.31 -3.34 -5.60
CA LEU A 97 -1.99 -4.54 -6.04
C LEU A 97 -2.87 -5.09 -4.92
N ASP A 98 -4.14 -5.31 -5.20
CA ASP A 98 -5.03 -6.17 -4.41
C ASP A 98 -5.09 -7.55 -5.06
N LEU A 99 -4.72 -8.58 -4.30
CA LEU A 99 -4.50 -9.92 -4.81
C LEU A 99 -5.82 -10.66 -5.06
N GLY A 100 -5.91 -11.25 -6.24
CA GLY A 100 -7.00 -12.13 -6.64
C GLY A 100 -6.61 -12.91 -7.90
N TYR A 101 -7.42 -13.91 -8.26
CA TYR A 101 -7.24 -14.61 -9.53
C TYR A 101 -8.35 -14.33 -10.56
N ARG A 102 -9.52 -13.88 -10.09
CA ARG A 102 -10.64 -13.38 -10.92
C ARG A 102 -10.86 -11.88 -10.83
N ASN A 103 -10.22 -11.27 -9.83
CA ASN A 103 -10.54 -9.95 -9.32
C ASN A 103 -9.26 -9.25 -8.84
N LEU A 104 -8.11 -9.59 -9.43
CA LEU A 104 -6.89 -8.85 -9.17
C LEU A 104 -7.14 -7.38 -9.52
N ALA A 105 -6.75 -6.46 -8.67
CA ALA A 105 -6.87 -5.04 -8.97
C ALA A 105 -5.51 -4.38 -8.80
N HIS A 106 -5.23 -3.38 -9.64
CA HIS A 106 -4.04 -2.56 -9.45
C HIS A 106 -4.35 -1.09 -9.66
N VAL A 107 -3.61 -0.23 -8.97
CA VAL A 107 -3.65 1.21 -9.16
C VAL A 107 -2.23 1.76 -9.25
N HIS A 108 -1.99 2.67 -10.19
CA HIS A 108 -0.80 3.52 -10.24
C HIS A 108 -1.17 4.88 -9.67
N LEU A 109 -0.64 5.20 -8.49
CA LEU A 109 -1.02 6.38 -7.71
C LEU A 109 0.19 7.28 -7.47
N ARG A 110 0.07 8.55 -7.87
CA ARG A 110 1.03 9.61 -7.54
C ARG A 110 0.87 10.06 -6.09
N HIS A 111 1.94 10.54 -5.46
CA HIS A 111 1.93 11.01 -4.07
C HIS A 111 0.92 12.15 -3.79
N ASP A 112 0.51 12.91 -4.81
CA ASP A 112 -0.55 13.93 -4.72
C ASP A 112 -1.97 13.35 -4.83
N ASN A 113 -2.12 12.02 -4.72
CA ASN A 113 -3.33 11.25 -4.89
C ASN A 113 -3.94 11.34 -6.31
N THR A 114 -3.13 11.64 -7.33
CA THR A 114 -3.56 11.50 -8.72
C THR A 114 -3.49 10.04 -9.17
N ILE A 115 -4.62 9.50 -9.62
CA ILE A 115 -4.74 8.18 -10.23
C ILE A 115 -4.26 8.26 -11.68
N LEU A 116 -3.29 7.42 -12.03
CA LEU A 116 -2.63 7.38 -13.34
C LEU A 116 -3.05 6.16 -14.16
N ALA A 117 -3.29 5.02 -13.50
CA ALA A 117 -3.86 3.79 -14.05
C ALA A 117 -4.65 3.09 -12.95
N TRP A 118 -5.75 2.41 -13.29
CA TRP A 118 -6.57 1.72 -12.29
C TRP A 118 -7.49 0.69 -12.94
N ASP A 119 -7.15 -0.58 -12.80
CA ASP A 119 -7.83 -1.66 -13.52
C ASP A 119 -8.10 -2.87 -12.63
N ARG A 120 -9.21 -3.56 -12.95
CA ARG A 120 -9.54 -4.87 -12.42
C ARG A 120 -9.31 -5.92 -13.49
N ILE A 121 -8.61 -6.98 -13.14
CA ILE A 121 -8.07 -8.00 -14.02
C ILE A 121 -8.55 -9.36 -13.56
N ASP A 122 -9.16 -10.09 -14.48
CA ASP A 122 -9.29 -11.54 -14.39
C ASP A 122 -8.01 -12.13 -15.01
N LEU A 123 -7.36 -13.06 -14.32
CA LEU A 123 -6.20 -13.73 -14.88
C LEU A 123 -6.59 -14.74 -15.98
N ASP A 124 -7.89 -14.98 -16.18
CA ASP A 124 -8.46 -15.92 -17.16
C ASP A 124 -7.94 -17.35 -16.98
N ILE A 125 -7.64 -17.73 -15.73
CA ILE A 125 -7.25 -19.10 -15.40
C ILE A 125 -8.46 -20.02 -15.66
N PRO A 126 -8.34 -21.07 -16.50
CA PRO A 126 -9.48 -21.93 -16.85
C PRO A 126 -10.08 -22.63 -15.62
N GLU A 127 -11.41 -22.65 -15.51
CA GLU A 127 -12.12 -23.33 -14.39
C GLU A 127 -12.06 -24.84 -14.47
N GLU A 128 -12.07 -25.35 -15.70
CA GLU A 128 -11.98 -26.76 -16.05
C GLU A 128 -10.56 -27.33 -15.93
N ALA A 129 -9.57 -26.48 -15.64
CA ALA A 129 -8.28 -26.93 -15.13
C ALA A 129 -8.52 -27.52 -13.74
N SER A 130 -8.85 -28.82 -13.72
CA SER A 130 -9.30 -29.62 -12.57
C SER A 130 -8.31 -29.73 -11.40
N SER A 131 -7.22 -28.98 -11.44
CA SER A 131 -6.48 -28.57 -10.27
C SER A 131 -5.92 -27.19 -10.58
N PHE A 132 -6.00 -26.26 -9.63
CA PHE A 132 -5.36 -24.94 -9.69
C PHE A 132 -3.81 -25.07 -9.65
N HIS A 133 -3.30 -26.00 -10.44
CA HIS A 133 -1.95 -26.52 -10.42
C HIS A 133 -1.01 -25.44 -10.96
N PRO A 134 0.16 -25.25 -10.32
CA PRO A 134 1.13 -24.24 -10.74
C PRO A 134 1.49 -24.25 -12.22
N SER A 135 1.56 -25.43 -12.86
CA SER A 135 1.87 -25.52 -14.30
C SER A 135 0.80 -24.90 -15.20
N VAL A 136 -0.43 -24.74 -14.71
CA VAL A 136 -1.53 -24.12 -15.45
C VAL A 136 -1.64 -22.64 -15.12
N SER A 137 -1.55 -22.24 -13.85
CA SER A 137 -1.77 -20.86 -13.42
C SER A 137 -0.54 -19.95 -13.65
N ALA A 138 0.69 -20.47 -13.55
CA ALA A 138 1.90 -19.67 -13.68
C ALA A 138 2.02 -18.91 -15.03
N PRO A 139 1.68 -19.50 -16.19
CA PRO A 139 1.67 -18.76 -17.46
C PRO A 139 0.75 -17.53 -17.47
N PHE A 140 -0.39 -17.58 -16.79
CA PHE A 140 -1.33 -16.45 -16.72
C PHE A 140 -0.82 -15.34 -15.80
N VAL A 141 -0.26 -15.71 -14.65
CA VAL A 141 0.39 -14.75 -13.74
C VAL A 141 1.57 -14.06 -14.45
N ARG A 142 2.41 -14.83 -15.15
CA ARG A 142 3.53 -14.29 -15.94
C ARG A 142 3.04 -13.35 -17.03
N ARG A 143 1.98 -13.72 -17.76
CA ARG A 143 1.38 -12.86 -18.79
C ARG A 143 0.89 -11.54 -18.21
N TYR A 144 0.23 -11.58 -17.04
CA TYR A 144 -0.21 -10.37 -16.34
C TYR A 144 0.96 -9.44 -16.02
N ILE A 145 2.04 -9.97 -15.44
CA ILE A 145 3.25 -9.17 -15.16
C ILE A 145 3.78 -8.53 -16.45
N GLN A 146 3.99 -9.31 -17.51
CA GLN A 146 4.58 -8.83 -18.75
C GLN A 146 3.70 -7.84 -19.53
N SER A 147 2.38 -8.05 -19.53
CA SER A 147 1.45 -7.31 -20.39
C SER A 147 0.79 -6.13 -19.70
N SER A 148 0.74 -6.15 -18.37
CA SER A 148 0.02 -5.13 -17.59
C SER A 148 0.94 -4.42 -16.61
N LEU A 149 1.69 -5.15 -15.78
CA LEU A 149 2.49 -4.51 -14.72
C LEU A 149 3.80 -3.89 -15.23
N GLU A 150 4.56 -4.65 -16.02
CA GLU A 150 5.86 -4.23 -16.57
C GLU A 150 5.73 -2.92 -17.37
N PRO A 151 4.75 -2.73 -18.27
CA PRO A 151 4.56 -1.45 -18.96
C PRO A 151 4.27 -0.25 -18.03
N LEU A 152 3.58 -0.46 -16.91
CA LEU A 152 3.31 0.60 -15.93
C LEU A 152 4.59 1.06 -15.25
N LEU A 153 5.49 0.14 -14.92
CA LEU A 153 6.76 0.46 -14.27
C LEU A 153 7.76 1.16 -15.19
N PHE A 154 7.63 0.97 -16.51
CA PHE A 154 8.47 1.63 -17.52
C PHE A 154 7.91 2.96 -18.05
N CYS A 155 6.75 3.40 -17.56
CA CYS A 155 6.17 4.67 -17.99
C CYS A 155 7.00 5.86 -17.47
N LYS A 156 7.92 6.37 -18.31
CA LYS A 156 8.87 7.46 -17.98
C LYS A 156 8.25 8.78 -17.49
N LYS A 157 6.93 8.96 -17.58
CA LYS A 157 6.27 10.17 -17.10
C LYS A 157 6.10 10.20 -15.59
N ASP A 158 6.08 9.02 -14.97
CA ASP A 158 5.77 8.84 -13.55
C ASP A 158 6.65 7.74 -12.98
N ASP A 159 7.87 8.12 -12.57
CA ASP A 159 8.82 7.19 -11.96
C ASP A 159 8.14 6.47 -10.78
N VAL A 160 8.07 5.14 -10.88
CA VAL A 160 7.48 4.28 -9.85
C VAL A 160 8.54 3.96 -8.81
N GLY A 161 8.32 4.41 -7.58
CA GLY A 161 9.26 4.21 -6.48
C GLY A 161 8.92 3.07 -5.53
N ALA A 162 7.80 2.36 -5.72
CA ALA A 162 7.49 1.13 -5.00
C ALA A 162 6.39 0.33 -5.70
N VAL A 163 6.42 -1.00 -5.54
CA VAL A 163 5.31 -1.90 -5.84
C VAL A 163 4.78 -2.48 -4.54
N LEU A 164 3.48 -2.29 -4.28
CA LEU A 164 2.79 -2.72 -3.06
C LEU A 164 1.90 -3.90 -3.41
N VAL A 165 1.96 -4.97 -2.63
CA VAL A 165 1.16 -6.19 -2.84
C VAL A 165 0.41 -6.49 -1.56
N GLU A 166 -0.93 -6.63 -1.61
CA GLU A 166 -1.70 -7.11 -0.45
C GLU A 166 -1.15 -8.48 -0.04
N GLN A 167 -0.86 -8.68 1.24
CA GLN A 167 -0.44 -9.97 1.78
C GLN A 167 -1.65 -10.83 2.09
N GLN A 168 -1.80 -11.98 1.42
CA GLN A 168 -2.92 -12.87 1.68
C GLN A 168 -2.73 -13.63 3.01
N ARG A 169 -3.85 -13.91 3.68
CA ARG A 169 -3.85 -14.71 4.91
C ARG A 169 -3.73 -16.19 4.59
N TYR A 170 -2.91 -16.91 5.35
CA TYR A 170 -2.83 -18.38 5.27
C TYR A 170 -4.04 -19.12 5.84
N ARG A 171 -4.90 -18.42 6.60
CA ARG A 171 -6.09 -19.00 7.21
C ARG A 171 -7.17 -17.94 7.40
N GLU A 172 -8.42 -18.31 7.12
CA GLU A 172 -9.56 -17.45 7.39
C GLU A 172 -9.98 -17.58 8.86
N ALA A 173 -9.90 -16.47 9.61
CA ALA A 173 -10.63 -16.19 10.85
C ALA A 173 -10.88 -17.35 11.85
N GLY A 174 -9.92 -18.29 12.00
CA GLY A 174 -10.04 -19.42 12.93
C GLY A 174 -10.80 -20.64 12.38
N ALA A 175 -11.11 -20.71 11.08
CA ALA A 175 -11.71 -21.87 10.44
C ALA A 175 -10.86 -23.13 10.67
N ALA A 176 -11.45 -24.27 11.02
CA ALA A 176 -10.71 -25.50 11.33
C ALA A 176 -9.82 -25.95 10.17
N ALA A 177 -10.30 -25.82 8.93
CA ALA A 177 -9.56 -26.09 7.70
C ALA A 177 -9.13 -24.80 6.98
N VAL A 178 -8.06 -24.89 6.19
CA VAL A 178 -7.71 -23.86 5.20
C VAL A 178 -8.66 -24.03 4.00
N LEU A 179 -9.35 -22.96 3.61
CA LEU A 179 -10.29 -23.02 2.50
C LEU A 179 -9.54 -23.16 1.18
N GLU A 180 -10.14 -23.87 0.23
CA GLU A 180 -9.57 -24.05 -1.10
C GLU A 180 -9.28 -22.71 -1.79
N THR A 181 -10.19 -21.74 -1.69
CA THR A 181 -9.98 -20.38 -2.20
C THR A 181 -8.73 -19.73 -1.61
N THR A 182 -8.43 -19.95 -0.33
CA THR A 182 -7.21 -19.44 0.32
C THR A 182 -5.96 -20.08 -0.29
N ILE A 183 -5.98 -21.40 -0.52
CA ILE A 183 -4.87 -22.12 -1.15
C ILE A 183 -4.64 -21.58 -2.57
N ARG A 184 -5.70 -21.42 -3.36
CA ARG A 184 -5.65 -20.92 -4.74
C ARG A 184 -5.05 -19.52 -4.82
N VAL A 185 -5.50 -18.59 -3.97
CA VAL A 185 -4.97 -17.22 -3.94
C VAL A 185 -3.51 -17.21 -3.47
N ASN A 186 -3.14 -18.00 -2.46
CA ASN A 186 -1.75 -18.08 -2.00
C ASN A 186 -0.82 -18.68 -3.07
N CYS A 187 -1.30 -19.63 -3.88
CA CYS A 187 -0.55 -20.13 -5.03
C CYS A 187 -0.29 -19.00 -6.05
N VAL A 188 -1.31 -18.18 -6.35
CA VAL A 188 -1.15 -17.02 -7.23
C VAL A 188 -0.23 -15.96 -6.62
N GLU A 189 -0.33 -15.69 -5.31
CA GLU A 189 0.58 -14.78 -4.59
C GLU A 189 2.03 -15.24 -4.75
N ALA A 190 2.33 -16.52 -4.51
CA ALA A 190 3.68 -17.06 -4.64
C ALA A 190 4.24 -16.93 -6.07
N MET A 191 3.42 -17.22 -7.08
CA MET A 191 3.79 -17.04 -8.49
C MET A 191 4.01 -15.57 -8.84
N LEU A 192 3.18 -14.67 -8.29
CA LEU A 192 3.30 -13.24 -8.51
C LEU A 192 4.61 -12.73 -7.91
N TRP A 193 4.94 -13.10 -6.68
CA TRP A 193 6.22 -12.73 -6.06
C TRP A 193 7.41 -13.21 -6.87
N TYR A 194 7.40 -14.46 -7.31
CA TYR A 194 8.48 -14.97 -8.18
C TYR A 194 8.59 -14.17 -9.48
N ALA A 195 7.47 -13.93 -10.17
CA ALA A 195 7.46 -13.19 -11.42
C ALA A 195 7.84 -11.71 -11.26
N LEU A 196 7.53 -11.10 -10.10
CA LEU A 196 7.98 -9.75 -9.75
C LEU A 196 9.50 -9.69 -9.58
N TYR A 197 10.09 -10.63 -8.84
CA TYR A 197 11.55 -10.70 -8.69
C TYR A 197 12.24 -10.99 -10.02
N ASP A 198 11.72 -11.92 -10.83
CA ASP A 198 12.23 -12.18 -12.19
C ASP A 198 12.20 -10.92 -13.05
N MET A 199 11.09 -10.17 -13.03
CA MET A 199 10.99 -8.90 -13.76
C MET A 199 12.02 -7.88 -13.27
N VAL A 200 12.18 -7.71 -11.95
CA VAL A 200 13.15 -6.76 -11.38
C VAL A 200 14.59 -7.16 -11.74
N ASP A 201 14.93 -8.45 -11.67
CA ASP A 201 16.27 -8.96 -11.97
C ASP A 201 16.63 -8.79 -13.45
N ARG A 202 15.65 -8.84 -14.35
CA ARG A 202 15.83 -8.59 -15.80
C ARG A 202 16.11 -7.13 -16.14
N HIS A 203 15.89 -6.19 -15.21
CA HIS A 203 15.91 -4.77 -15.49
C HIS A 203 16.65 -3.97 -14.41
N ASP A 204 17.89 -3.57 -14.72
CA ASP A 204 18.74 -2.78 -13.82
C ASP A 204 18.04 -1.52 -13.26
N SER A 205 17.19 -0.87 -14.07
CA SER A 205 16.44 0.32 -13.65
C SER A 205 15.37 0.04 -12.59
N LEU A 206 14.96 -1.22 -12.42
CA LEU A 206 13.94 -1.63 -11.45
C LEU A 206 14.54 -2.27 -10.19
N GLN A 207 15.83 -2.63 -10.19
CA GLN A 207 16.50 -3.32 -9.06
C GLN A 207 16.43 -2.55 -7.74
N THR A 208 16.30 -1.22 -7.80
CA THR A 208 16.17 -0.37 -6.61
C THR A 208 14.73 -0.16 -6.16
N ILE A 209 13.73 -0.64 -6.92
CA ILE A 209 12.32 -0.45 -6.57
C ILE A 209 11.93 -1.46 -5.49
N PRO A 210 11.55 -1.01 -4.28
CA PRO A 210 11.09 -1.90 -3.24
C PRO A 210 9.78 -2.59 -3.63
N LEU A 211 9.77 -3.91 -3.54
CA LEU A 211 8.57 -4.74 -3.57
C LEU A 211 8.10 -4.97 -2.12
N VAL A 212 6.90 -4.50 -1.77
CA VAL A 212 6.44 -4.41 -0.38
C VAL A 212 5.15 -5.19 -0.17
N ALA A 213 5.19 -6.19 0.71
CA ALA A 213 4.00 -6.87 1.19
C ALA A 213 3.23 -5.98 2.20
N ILE A 214 1.92 -5.85 2.04
CA ILE A 214 1.08 -4.99 2.88
C ILE A 214 0.01 -5.81 3.60
N GLN A 215 -0.04 -5.68 4.92
CA GLN A 215 -1.07 -6.32 5.71
C GLN A 215 -2.39 -5.57 5.64
N ARG A 216 -3.44 -6.24 5.19
CA ARG A 216 -4.78 -5.67 5.08
C ARG A 216 -5.31 -5.05 6.39
N GLN A 217 -5.01 -5.68 7.52
CA GLN A 217 -5.43 -5.17 8.84
C GLN A 217 -4.79 -3.81 9.19
N ALA A 218 -3.59 -3.54 8.67
CA ALA A 218 -2.93 -2.26 8.88
C ALA A 218 -3.63 -1.15 8.08
N VAL A 219 -4.03 -1.45 6.83
CA VAL A 219 -4.85 -0.56 6.00
C VAL A 219 -6.22 -0.31 6.63
N ASP A 220 -6.90 -1.37 7.06
CA ASP A 220 -8.23 -1.29 7.68
C ASP A 220 -8.22 -0.37 8.91
N ARG A 221 -7.16 -0.43 9.73
CA ARG A 221 -7.02 0.41 10.94
C ARG A 221 -6.94 1.90 10.62
N VAL A 222 -6.27 2.27 9.54
CA VAL A 222 -6.13 3.67 9.11
C VAL A 222 -7.47 4.22 8.63
N TRP A 223 -8.21 3.43 7.85
CA TRP A 223 -9.42 3.92 7.20
C TRP A 223 -10.71 3.65 7.95
N ALA A 224 -10.70 2.85 9.03
CA ALA A 224 -11.88 2.57 9.85
C ALA A 224 -12.72 3.81 10.19
N PRO A 225 -12.13 4.88 10.74
CA PRO A 225 -12.90 6.08 11.07
C PRO A 225 -13.58 6.74 9.87
N GLU A 226 -13.02 6.59 8.66
CA GLU A 226 -13.52 7.24 7.45
C GLU A 226 -14.61 6.40 6.76
N TRP A 227 -14.38 5.11 6.52
CA TRP A 227 -15.39 4.28 5.88
C TRP A 227 -16.57 3.97 6.81
N GLU A 228 -16.40 3.99 8.14
CA GLU A 228 -17.51 3.81 9.08
C GLU A 228 -18.62 4.86 8.89
N LYS A 229 -18.27 6.08 8.45
CA LYS A 229 -19.22 7.15 8.11
C LYS A 229 -20.14 6.79 6.94
N PHE A 230 -19.75 5.84 6.09
CA PHE A 230 -20.48 5.40 4.91
C PHE A 230 -21.33 4.13 5.16
N ILE A 231 -21.36 3.64 6.41
CA ILE A 231 -22.30 2.60 6.83
C ILE A 231 -23.68 3.22 7.03
N THR A 232 -24.58 2.97 6.09
CA THR A 232 -25.98 3.38 6.20
C THR A 232 -26.73 2.51 7.21
N LEU A 233 -27.84 3.02 7.77
CA LEU A 233 -28.73 2.24 8.63
C LEU A 233 -29.16 0.93 7.96
N SER A 234 -29.52 0.98 6.67
CA SER A 234 -29.87 -0.20 5.88
C SER A 234 -28.74 -1.23 5.77
N LEU A 235 -27.49 -0.78 5.68
CA LEU A 235 -26.33 -1.66 5.58
C LEU A 235 -25.99 -2.27 6.95
N ALA A 236 -26.06 -1.46 8.01
CA ALA A 236 -25.87 -1.90 9.38
C ALA A 236 -26.92 -2.94 9.81
N MET A 237 -28.17 -2.77 9.36
CA MET A 237 -29.27 -3.71 9.61
C MET A 237 -29.27 -4.94 8.68
N SER A 238 -28.36 -5.00 7.70
CA SER A 238 -28.30 -6.12 6.78
C SER A 238 -27.85 -7.41 7.50
N LYS A 239 -28.41 -8.55 7.10
CA LYS A 239 -27.98 -9.88 7.58
C LYS A 239 -26.60 -10.31 7.04
N ARG A 240 -25.96 -9.46 6.23
CA ARG A 240 -24.65 -9.74 5.63
C ARG A 240 -23.55 -9.52 6.66
N SER A 241 -22.41 -10.18 6.47
CA SER A 241 -21.29 -10.13 7.41
C SER A 241 -20.72 -8.71 7.56
N LYS A 242 -20.09 -8.42 8.71
CA LYS A 242 -19.38 -7.15 8.93
C LYS A 242 -18.32 -6.89 7.86
N THR A 243 -17.65 -7.94 7.37
CA THR A 243 -16.70 -7.87 6.27
C THR A 243 -17.34 -7.35 4.98
N TYR A 244 -18.54 -7.84 4.65
CA TYR A 244 -19.30 -7.34 3.50
C TYR A 244 -19.70 -5.88 3.68
N GLN A 245 -20.18 -5.51 4.88
CA GLN A 245 -20.54 -4.12 5.19
C GLN A 245 -19.34 -3.18 5.04
N LYS A 246 -18.17 -3.57 5.56
CA LYS A 246 -16.90 -2.86 5.39
C LYS A 246 -16.58 -2.63 3.91
N LYS A 247 -16.56 -3.70 3.10
CA LYS A 247 -16.24 -3.64 1.66
C LYS A 247 -17.16 -2.67 0.91
N GLN A 248 -18.46 -2.71 1.22
CA GLN A 248 -19.44 -1.78 0.65
C GLN A 248 -19.21 -0.34 1.09
N ALA A 249 -18.89 -0.11 2.37
CA ALA A 249 -18.60 1.22 2.89
C ALA A 249 -17.32 1.82 2.29
N CYS A 250 -16.25 1.03 2.13
CA CYS A 250 -15.02 1.42 1.42
C CYS A 250 -15.30 1.82 -0.03
N SER A 251 -16.13 1.03 -0.74
CA SER A 251 -16.52 1.35 -2.12
C SER A 251 -17.26 2.69 -2.21
N ARG A 252 -18.18 2.96 -1.27
CA ARG A 252 -18.93 4.22 -1.21
C ARG A 252 -18.05 5.42 -0.85
N LEU A 253 -17.08 5.23 0.03
CA LEU A 253 -16.09 6.26 0.38
C LEU A 253 -15.31 6.71 -0.86
N VAL A 254 -14.77 5.74 -1.62
CA VAL A 254 -14.01 6.02 -2.84
C VAL A 254 -14.91 6.61 -3.94
N GLU A 255 -16.14 6.11 -4.08
CA GLU A 255 -17.11 6.67 -5.01
C GLU A 255 -17.41 8.14 -4.70
N HIS A 256 -17.59 8.49 -3.43
CA HIS A 256 -17.81 9.86 -2.98
C HIS A 256 -16.61 10.75 -3.33
N TRP A 257 -15.38 10.31 -3.04
CA TRP A 257 -14.17 11.06 -3.39
C TRP A 257 -14.08 11.35 -4.90
N LEU A 258 -14.39 10.37 -5.75
CA LEU A 258 -14.39 10.55 -7.20
C LEU A 258 -15.50 11.49 -7.69
N ARG A 259 -16.69 11.42 -7.08
CA ARG A 259 -17.83 12.28 -7.47
C ARG A 259 -17.57 13.74 -7.10
N GLU A 260 -17.10 13.99 -5.87
CA GLU A 260 -16.85 15.33 -5.36
C GLU A 260 -15.49 15.90 -5.81
N ASN A 261 -14.66 15.10 -6.48
CA ASN A 261 -13.27 15.44 -6.83
C ASN A 261 -12.49 15.90 -5.58
N GLN A 262 -12.68 15.16 -4.48
CA GLN A 262 -12.06 15.41 -3.19
C GLN A 262 -11.13 14.24 -2.85
N VAL A 263 -10.01 14.55 -2.17
CA VAL A 263 -9.00 13.58 -1.70
C VAL A 263 -8.19 12.90 -2.81
N VAL A 264 -8.84 12.38 -3.86
CA VAL A 264 -8.19 11.75 -5.03
C VAL A 264 -8.55 12.51 -6.30
N THR A 265 -7.60 12.58 -7.23
CA THR A 265 -7.81 13.17 -8.55
C THR A 265 -7.70 12.07 -9.61
N CYS A 266 -8.73 11.91 -10.44
CA CYS A 266 -8.67 11.04 -11.62
C CYS A 266 -8.93 11.89 -12.86
N ARG A 267 -7.87 12.20 -13.61
CA ARG A 267 -7.94 13.11 -14.78
C ARG A 267 -8.45 12.41 -16.03
N ASP A 268 -8.17 11.11 -16.14
CA ASP A 268 -8.64 10.30 -17.24
C ASP A 268 -10.09 9.87 -16.98
N THR A 269 -11.00 10.34 -17.84
CA THR A 269 -12.42 10.00 -17.74
C THR A 269 -12.68 8.53 -18.00
N GLN A 270 -11.88 7.86 -18.84
CA GLN A 270 -12.05 6.42 -19.11
C GLN A 270 -11.73 5.59 -17.87
N ILE A 271 -10.67 5.92 -17.14
CA ILE A 271 -10.33 5.27 -15.86
C ILE A 271 -11.47 5.49 -14.85
N LYS A 272 -11.92 6.74 -14.72
CA LYS A 272 -12.99 7.11 -13.80
C LYS A 272 -14.30 6.38 -14.13
N ASP A 273 -14.71 6.37 -15.39
CA ASP A 273 -15.91 5.69 -15.85
C ASP A 273 -15.80 4.18 -15.69
N GLY A 274 -14.61 3.62 -15.95
CA GLY A 274 -14.27 2.22 -15.70
C GLY A 274 -14.61 1.82 -14.26
N PHE A 275 -14.20 2.61 -13.27
CA PHE A 275 -14.57 2.38 -11.87
C PHE A 275 -16.10 2.38 -11.66
N PHE A 276 -16.81 3.41 -12.17
CA PHE A 276 -18.27 3.52 -11.97
C PHE A 276 -19.06 2.37 -12.61
N GLN A 277 -18.60 1.89 -13.77
CA GLN A 277 -19.21 0.79 -14.51
C GLN A 277 -18.98 -0.59 -13.86
N GLN A 278 -17.98 -0.73 -12.98
CA GLN A 278 -17.75 -2.00 -12.28
C GLN A 278 -18.92 -2.34 -11.33
N GLY A 279 -19.44 -3.56 -11.47
CA GLY A 279 -20.46 -4.09 -10.57
C GLY A 279 -19.93 -4.37 -9.16
N LYS A 280 -18.67 -4.80 -9.03
CA LYS A 280 -17.94 -4.95 -7.77
C LYS A 280 -16.75 -4.01 -7.76
N LYS A 281 -16.75 -3.08 -6.80
CA LYS A 281 -15.80 -1.98 -6.68
C LYS A 281 -14.83 -2.15 -5.50
N ASP A 282 -14.98 -3.22 -4.71
CA ASP A 282 -14.20 -3.41 -3.50
C ASP A 282 -12.72 -3.62 -3.80
N ASP A 283 -12.36 -4.46 -4.78
CA ASP A 283 -10.95 -4.74 -5.11
C ASP A 283 -10.23 -3.47 -5.63
N LEU A 284 -10.92 -2.68 -6.47
CA LEU A 284 -10.43 -1.38 -6.94
C LEU A 284 -10.25 -0.41 -5.77
N SER A 285 -11.23 -0.33 -4.86
CA SER A 285 -11.15 0.54 -3.70
C SER A 285 -10.02 0.14 -2.75
N ASP A 286 -9.81 -1.16 -2.58
CA ASP A 286 -8.84 -1.72 -1.66
C ASP A 286 -7.40 -1.45 -2.11
N CYS A 287 -7.08 -1.63 -3.39
CA CYS A 287 -5.74 -1.29 -3.91
C CYS A 287 -5.45 0.23 -3.82
N LEU A 288 -6.46 1.10 -3.99
CA LEU A 288 -6.35 2.55 -3.81
C LEU A 288 -6.09 2.93 -2.35
N LEU A 289 -6.91 2.42 -1.42
CA LEU A 289 -6.75 2.68 0.01
C LEU A 289 -5.40 2.15 0.51
N GLN A 290 -4.93 1.02 0.00
CA GLN A 290 -3.60 0.47 0.27
C GLN A 290 -2.49 1.45 -0.16
N ALA A 291 -2.53 1.98 -1.38
CA ALA A 291 -1.54 2.92 -1.88
C ALA A 291 -1.49 4.21 -1.05
N MET A 292 -2.67 4.80 -0.77
CA MET A 292 -2.79 6.01 0.04
C MET A 292 -2.31 5.79 1.48
N THR A 293 -2.60 4.62 2.06
CA THR A 293 -2.12 4.25 3.39
C THR A 293 -0.60 4.21 3.43
N TRP A 294 0.02 3.58 2.43
CA TRP A 294 1.47 3.48 2.37
C TRP A 294 2.11 4.87 2.29
N TYR A 295 1.55 5.79 1.49
CA TYR A 295 2.01 7.19 1.48
C TYR A 295 1.89 7.88 2.85
N GLN A 296 0.80 7.64 3.59
CA GLN A 296 0.68 8.17 4.95
C GLN A 296 1.80 7.65 5.86
N TRP A 297 2.14 6.37 5.77
CA TRP A 297 3.26 5.81 6.52
C TRP A 297 4.60 6.42 6.11
N ARG A 298 4.83 6.64 4.81
CA ARG A 298 6.07 7.30 4.35
C ARG A 298 6.19 8.73 4.86
N ARG A 299 5.11 9.51 4.80
CA ARG A 299 5.07 10.88 5.34
C ARG A 299 5.34 10.90 6.84
N PHE A 300 4.69 10.01 7.60
CA PHE A 300 4.96 9.86 9.02
C PHE A 300 6.44 9.57 9.28
N MET A 301 7.08 8.69 8.50
CA MET A 301 8.52 8.40 8.66
C MET A 301 9.39 9.63 8.40
N VAL A 302 9.05 10.44 7.39
CA VAL A 302 9.75 11.71 7.12
C VAL A 302 9.65 12.65 8.31
N ASP A 303 8.44 12.91 8.79
CA ASP A 303 8.17 13.79 9.92
C ASP A 303 8.87 13.26 11.18
N TYR A 304 8.83 11.95 11.40
CA TYR A 304 9.50 11.31 12.53
C TYR A 304 11.02 11.49 12.48
N ILE A 305 11.65 11.35 11.31
CA ILE A 305 13.10 11.59 11.14
C ILE A 305 13.43 13.05 11.39
N ARG A 306 12.66 13.98 10.81
CA ARG A 306 12.82 15.42 10.97
C ARG A 306 12.77 15.83 12.45
N ASP A 307 11.72 15.41 13.14
CA ASP A 307 11.52 15.65 14.56
C ASP A 307 12.66 15.05 15.40
N THR A 308 13.12 13.85 15.05
CA THR A 308 14.19 13.15 15.80
C THR A 308 15.53 13.87 15.65
N LEU A 309 15.81 14.40 14.45
CA LEU A 309 17.06 15.08 14.14
C LEU A 309 17.00 16.60 14.33
N SER A 310 15.84 17.14 14.72
CA SER A 310 15.58 18.59 14.85
C SER A 310 15.91 19.37 13.57
N ILE A 311 15.58 18.79 12.42
CA ILE A 311 15.76 19.39 11.09
C ILE A 311 14.41 19.81 10.52
N PRO A 312 14.35 20.93 9.77
CA PRO A 312 13.11 21.52 9.26
C PRO A 312 12.40 20.66 8.20
#